data_AF-A0A7R9YCJ0-F1
#
_entry.id   AF-A0A7R9YCJ0-F1
#
_cell.length_a   1.000
_cell.length_b   1.000
_cell.length_c   1.000
_cell.angle_alpha   90.00
_cell.angle_beta   90.00
_cell.angle_gamma   90.00
#
_symmetry.space_group_name_H-M   'P 1'
#
loop_
_entity.id
_entity.type
_entity.pdbx_description
1 polymer ?
#
loop_
_entity_poly.entity_id
_entity_poly.type
_entity_poly.pdbx_seq_one_letter_code
_entity_poly.pdbx_strand_id
1 'polypeptide(L)'
;MHGEAVNVDGWLCVLLSLGRGYINHATADRVYAAMKAIGMPTCWEHCTTDILWKGLEDAVEHRHGKQRLPLITGIGSSVCVNDITKEELRTAVEFMHAYELREGKA
;
A
#
# COMPACT_ATOMS: atom_id res chain seq x y z
N MET A 1 1.73 17.27 -0.24
CA MET A 1 2.96 17.42 0.59
C MET A 1 3.69 16.09 0.71
N HIS A 2 4.97 16.05 1.12
CA HIS A 2 5.75 14.79 1.21
C HIS A 2 5.06 13.71 2.07
N GLY A 3 4.51 14.08 3.22
CA GLY A 3 3.84 13.12 4.13
C GLY A 3 2.59 12.45 3.55
N GLU A 4 1.83 13.14 2.69
CA GLU A 4 0.64 12.57 2.04
C GLU A 4 1.03 11.49 1.02
N ALA A 5 2.07 11.73 0.22
CA ALA A 5 2.59 10.75 -0.71
C ALA A 5 3.14 9.51 0.03
N VAL A 6 3.86 9.74 1.14
CA VAL A 6 4.35 8.65 2.01
C VAL A 6 3.18 7.86 2.63
N ASN A 7 2.08 8.53 3.00
CA ASN A 7 0.91 7.85 3.56
C ASN A 7 0.24 6.91 2.54
N VAL A 8 0.08 7.36 1.29
CA VAL A 8 -0.51 6.55 0.20
C VAL A 8 0.39 5.35 -0.12
N ASP A 9 1.71 5.54 -0.19
CA ASP A 9 2.68 4.45 -0.41
C ASP A 9 2.69 3.45 0.76
N GLY A 10 2.63 3.95 2.00
CA GLY A 10 2.50 3.13 3.19
C GLY A 10 1.22 2.30 3.19
N TRP A 11 0.10 2.90 2.77
CA TRP A 11 -1.17 2.20 2.64
C TRP A 11 -1.12 1.11 1.56
N LEU A 12 -0.48 1.37 0.42
CA LEU A 12 -0.22 0.35 -0.61
C LEU A 12 0.55 -0.84 -0.05
N CYS A 13 1.58 -0.61 0.77
CA CYS A 13 2.34 -1.68 1.44
C CYS A 13 1.48 -2.50 2.41
N VAL A 14 0.54 -1.87 3.11
CA VAL A 14 -0.43 -2.57 3.98
C VAL A 14 -1.36 -3.45 3.15
N LEU A 15 -1.83 -2.96 2.01
CA LEU A 15 -2.71 -3.72 1.12
C LEU A 15 -1.99 -4.90 0.43
N LEU A 16 -0.71 -4.73 0.07
CA LEU A 16 0.14 -5.84 -0.38
C LEU A 16 0.31 -6.89 0.73
N SER A 17 0.49 -6.45 1.97
CA SER A 17 0.58 -7.34 3.13
C SER A 17 -0.71 -8.14 3.35
N LEU A 18 -1.87 -7.50 3.15
CA LEU A 18 -3.18 -8.15 3.19
C LEU A 18 -3.32 -9.16 2.04
N GLY A 19 -2.95 -8.78 0.81
CA GLY A 19 -3.00 -9.66 -0.36
C GLY A 19 -2.14 -10.92 -0.21
N ARG A 20 -1.02 -10.81 0.50
CA ARG A 20 -0.15 -11.96 0.85
C ARG A 20 -0.59 -12.75 2.09
N GLY A 21 -1.64 -12.30 2.78
CA GLY A 21 -2.11 -12.93 4.01
C GLY A 21 -1.18 -12.75 5.22
N TYR A 22 -0.25 -11.79 5.19
CA TYR A 22 0.59 -11.46 6.35
C TYR A 22 -0.19 -10.79 7.47
N ILE A 23 -1.30 -10.14 7.10
CA ILE A 23 -2.26 -9.54 8.01
C ILE A 23 -3.68 -9.91 7.57
N ASN A 24 -4.65 -9.69 8.45
CA ASN A 24 -6.07 -9.84 8.15
C ASN A 24 -6.77 -8.49 7.91
N HIS A 25 -8.02 -8.54 7.43
CA HIS A 25 -8.84 -7.34 7.21
C HIS A 25 -8.99 -6.46 8.45
N ALA A 26 -9.19 -7.05 9.63
CA ALA A 26 -9.32 -6.29 10.87
C ALA A 26 -8.06 -5.43 11.18
N THR A 27 -6.88 -5.91 10.80
CA THR A 27 -5.63 -5.15 10.94
C THR A 27 -5.55 -4.03 9.91
N ALA A 28 -5.88 -4.30 8.65
CA ALA A 28 -5.93 -3.29 7.60
C ALA A 28 -6.96 -2.19 7.89
N ASP A 29 -8.17 -2.55 8.35
CA ASP A 29 -9.24 -1.62 8.74
C ASP A 29 -8.77 -0.67 9.86
N ARG A 30 -8.01 -1.18 10.86
CA ARG A 30 -7.46 -0.33 11.93
C ARG A 30 -6.45 0.70 11.41
N VAL A 31 -5.58 0.31 10.48
CA VAL A 31 -4.61 1.23 9.86
C VAL A 31 -5.36 2.27 9.03
N TYR A 32 -6.32 1.84 8.21
CA TYR A 32 -7.16 2.72 7.41
C TYR A 32 -7.88 3.75 8.28
N ALA A 33 -8.60 3.32 9.32
CA ALA A 33 -9.32 4.20 10.22
C ALA A 33 -8.40 5.23 10.89
N ALA A 34 -7.18 4.82 11.28
CA ALA A 34 -6.19 5.74 11.84
C ALA A 34 -5.75 6.81 10.83
N MET A 35 -5.46 6.43 9.58
CA MET A 35 -5.11 7.38 8.51
C MET A 35 -6.24 8.38 8.24
N LYS A 36 -7.49 7.90 8.19
CA LYS A 36 -8.67 8.76 7.99
C LYS A 36 -8.90 9.71 9.17
N ALA A 37 -8.75 9.24 10.40
CA ALA A 37 -8.95 10.05 11.61
C ALA A 37 -8.01 11.26 11.69
N ILE A 38 -6.82 11.19 11.06
CA ILE A 38 -5.86 12.29 10.98
C ILE A 38 -5.94 13.06 9.65
N GLY A 39 -6.95 12.79 8.82
CA GLY A 39 -7.18 13.48 7.54
C GLY A 39 -6.17 13.16 6.44
N MET A 40 -5.46 12.02 6.53
CA MET A 40 -4.49 11.65 5.50
C MET A 40 -5.16 10.96 4.30
N PRO A 41 -4.67 11.22 3.08
CA PRO A 41 -5.18 10.56 1.88
C PRO A 41 -4.76 9.09 1.85
N THR A 42 -5.70 8.24 1.46
CA THR A 42 -5.53 6.78 1.33
C THR A 42 -5.66 6.32 -0.13
N CYS A 43 -5.88 7.25 -1.05
CA CYS A 43 -5.95 7.00 -2.48
C CYS A 43 -5.51 8.25 -3.23
N TRP A 44 -5.04 8.06 -4.47
CA TRP A 44 -4.79 9.13 -5.42
C TRP A 44 -5.49 8.80 -6.73
N GLU A 45 -6.19 9.78 -7.32
CA GLU A 45 -7.06 9.60 -8.50
C GLU A 45 -6.35 8.96 -9.70
N HIS A 46 -5.04 9.18 -9.83
CA HIS A 46 -4.23 8.63 -10.91
C HIS A 46 -3.33 7.47 -10.47
N CYS A 47 -3.61 6.85 -9.32
CA CYS A 47 -2.86 5.71 -8.81
C CYS A 47 -3.18 4.45 -9.63
N THR A 48 -2.50 4.29 -10.77
CA THR A 48 -2.64 3.11 -11.62
C THR A 48 -1.54 2.10 -11.35
N THR A 49 -1.82 0.82 -11.61
CA THR A 49 -0.82 -0.25 -11.50
C THR A 49 0.44 0.04 -12.30
N ASP A 50 0.33 0.65 -13.48
CA ASP A 50 1.48 0.95 -14.33
C ASP A 50 2.38 2.05 -13.72
N ILE A 51 1.78 3.08 -13.12
CA ILE A 51 2.53 4.14 -12.44
C ILE A 51 3.26 3.57 -11.21
N LEU A 52 2.57 2.75 -10.43
CA LEU A 52 3.17 2.10 -9.25
C LEU A 52 4.29 1.13 -9.64
N TRP A 53 4.07 0.33 -10.69
CA TRP A 53 5.08 -0.58 -11.21
C TRP A 53 6.33 0.16 -11.67
N LYS A 54 6.14 1.25 -12.43
CA LYS A 54 7.25 2.08 -12.88
C LYS A 54 8.03 2.69 -11.70
N GLY A 55 7.32 3.22 -10.71
CA GLY A 55 7.94 3.74 -9.49
C GLY A 55 8.72 2.67 -8.70
N LEU A 56 8.23 1.43 -8.70
CA LEU A 56 8.93 0.30 -8.10
C LEU A 56 10.21 -0.05 -8.86
N GLU A 57 10.17 -0.10 -10.19
CA GLU A 57 11.35 -0.32 -11.05
C GLU A 57 12.41 0.75 -10.81
N ASP A 58 12.00 2.02 -10.78
CA ASP A 58 12.90 3.14 -10.52
C ASP A 58 13.49 3.02 -9.09
N ALA A 59 12.70 2.66 -8.08
CA ALA A 59 13.19 2.44 -6.73
C ALA A 59 14.20 1.28 -6.63
N VAL A 60 14.03 0.22 -7.42
CA VAL A 60 14.96 -0.94 -7.48
C VAL A 60 16.35 -0.50 -7.94
N GLU A 61 16.43 0.36 -8.95
CA GLU A 61 17.69 0.93 -9.45
C GLU A 61 18.45 1.65 -8.33
N HIS A 62 17.74 2.43 -7.53
CA HIS A 62 18.29 3.18 -6.39
C HIS A 62 18.57 2.30 -5.14
N ARG A 63 18.09 1.05 -5.11
CA ARG A 63 18.17 0.13 -3.96
C ARG A 63 19.13 -1.06 -4.22
N HIS A 64 20.12 -0.84 -5.08
CA HIS A 64 21.13 -1.82 -5.48
C HIS A 64 20.50 -3.07 -6.14
N GLY A 65 19.53 -2.87 -7.03
CA GLY A 65 18.90 -3.94 -7.80
C GLY A 65 17.91 -4.80 -7.02
N LYS A 66 17.42 -4.31 -5.88
CA LYS A 66 16.46 -5.02 -5.02
C LYS A 66 15.29 -4.13 -4.64
N GLN A 67 14.07 -4.66 -4.67
CA GLN A 67 12.88 -3.86 -4.34
C GLN A 67 12.89 -3.37 -2.90
N ARG A 68 13.19 -4.26 -1.95
CA ARG A 68 13.24 -3.98 -0.50
C ARG A 68 11.97 -3.31 0.04
N LEU A 69 10.79 -3.84 -0.32
CA LEU A 69 9.53 -3.30 0.18
C LEU A 69 9.25 -3.75 1.61
N PRO A 70 8.89 -2.85 2.53
CA PRO A 70 8.46 -3.20 3.87
C PRO A 70 6.99 -3.64 3.85
N LEU A 71 6.73 -4.93 4.05
CA LEU A 71 5.37 -5.43 4.27
C LEU A 71 5.17 -5.72 5.75
N ILE A 72 4.04 -5.27 6.29
CA ILE A 72 3.73 -5.50 7.70
C ILE A 72 3.27 -6.94 7.92
N THR A 73 3.67 -7.52 9.05
CA THR A 73 3.17 -8.83 9.52
C THR A 73 2.23 -8.68 10.72
N GLY A 74 1.99 -7.43 11.12
CA GLY A 74 1.23 -7.01 12.27
C GLY A 74 1.52 -5.52 12.55
N ILE A 75 0.73 -4.90 13.42
CA ILE A 75 1.01 -3.53 13.84
C ILE A 75 2.27 -3.55 14.71
N GLY A 76 3.31 -2.82 14.28
CA GLY A 76 4.61 -2.77 14.95
C GLY A 76 5.63 -3.80 14.45
N SER A 77 5.32 -4.62 13.44
CA SER A 77 6.24 -5.59 12.85
C SER A 77 6.20 -5.60 11.32
N SER A 78 7.35 -5.81 10.68
CA SER A 78 7.44 -5.89 9.22
C SER A 78 8.56 -6.82 8.75
N VAL A 79 8.44 -7.25 7.50
CA VAL A 79 9.46 -7.98 6.74
C VAL A 79 9.78 -7.22 5.47
N CYS A 80 11.00 -7.41 4.97
CA CYS A 80 11.46 -6.78 3.74
C CYS A 80 11.44 -7.80 2.60
N VAL A 81 10.67 -7.53 1.54
CA VAL A 81 10.47 -8.44 0.41
C VAL A 81 11.08 -7.89 -0.88
N ASN A 82 11.37 -8.78 -1.82
CA ASN A 82 12.03 -8.45 -3.10
C ASN A 82 11.35 -9.05 -4.34
N ASP A 83 10.17 -9.63 -4.15
CA ASP A 83 9.48 -10.48 -5.09
C ASP A 83 8.05 -9.99 -5.37
N ILE A 84 7.80 -8.68 -5.23
CA ILE A 84 6.50 -8.08 -5.57
C ILE A 84 6.28 -8.21 -7.07
N THR A 85 5.12 -8.73 -7.43
CA THR A 85 4.70 -8.85 -8.83
C THR A 85 3.75 -7.73 -9.24
N LYS A 86 3.61 -7.53 -10.55
CA LYS A 86 2.68 -6.55 -11.09
C LYS A 86 1.22 -6.93 -10.79
N GLU A 87 0.93 -8.22 -10.74
CA GLU A 87 -0.37 -8.78 -10.36
C GLU A 87 -0.71 -8.48 -8.90
N GLU A 88 0.24 -8.63 -7.98
CA GLU A 88 0.05 -8.27 -6.56
C GLU A 88 -0.23 -6.78 -6.40
N LEU A 89 0.47 -5.92 -7.15
CA LEU A 89 0.21 -4.48 -7.17
C LEU A 89 -1.17 -4.16 -7.72
N ARG A 90 -1.61 -4.83 -8.80
CA ARG A 90 -2.97 -4.66 -9.33
C ARG A 90 -4.02 -5.01 -8.27
N THR A 91 -3.87 -6.14 -7.59
CA THR A 91 -4.79 -6.52 -6.50
C THR A 91 -4.76 -5.52 -5.34
N ALA A 92 -3.60 -4.97 -4.99
CA ALA A 92 -3.52 -3.93 -3.96
C ALA A 92 -4.24 -2.63 -4.39
N VAL A 93 -4.16 -2.23 -5.66
CA VAL A 93 -4.93 -1.09 -6.21
C VAL A 93 -6.44 -1.35 -6.17
N GLU A 94 -6.88 -2.58 -6.51
CA GLU A 94 -8.28 -2.99 -6.40
C GLU A 94 -8.79 -2.87 -4.96
N PHE A 95 -8.00 -3.33 -3.98
CA PHE A 95 -8.33 -3.14 -2.57
C PHE A 95 -8.40 -1.66 -2.20
N MET A 96 -7.44 -0.84 -2.64
CA MET A 96 -7.41 0.59 -2.35
C MET A 96 -8.72 1.27 -2.78
N HIS A 97 -9.17 1.02 -4.00
CA HIS A 97 -10.46 1.52 -4.49
C HIS A 97 -11.66 0.97 -3.72
N ALA A 98 -11.63 -0.31 -3.32
CA ALA A 98 -12.70 -0.90 -2.51
C ALA A 98 -12.84 -0.22 -1.14
N TYR A 99 -11.73 0.18 -0.50
CA TYR A 99 -11.77 0.94 0.75
C TYR A 99 -12.37 2.33 0.56
N GLU A 100 -11.99 3.07 -0.49
CA GLU A 100 -12.56 4.40 -0.76
C GLU A 100 -14.08 4.34 -1.03
N LEU A 101 -14.55 3.31 -1.74
CA LEU A 101 -15.98 3.11 -2.00
C LEU A 101 -16.79 2.80 -0.73
N ARG A 102 -16.15 2.27 0.33
CA ARG A 102 -16.82 2.05 1.64
C ARG A 102 -17.07 3.36 2.35
N GLU A 103 -16.12 4.31 2.29
CA GLU A 103 -16.26 5.63 2.92
C GLU A 103 -17.29 6.51 2.21
N GLY A 104 -17.36 6.46 0.87
CA GLY A 104 -18.32 7.27 0.09
C GLY A 104 -19.80 6.87 0.25
N LYS A 105 -20.09 5.85 1.07
CA LYS A 105 -21.46 5.37 1.38
C LYS A 105 -21.94 5.72 2.80
N ALA A 106 -21.16 6.49 3.55
CA ALA A 106 -21.53 7.00 4.88
C ALA A 106 -22.23 8.36 4.82
#